data_AF-A0A8B7QLZ2-F1
#
_entry.id   AF-A0A8B7QLZ2-F1
#
_cell.length_a   1.000
_cell.length_b   1.000
_cell.length_c   1.000
_cell.angle_alpha   90.00
_cell.angle_beta   90.00
_cell.angle_gamma   90.00
#
_symmetry.space_group_name_H-M   'P 1'
#
loop_
_entity.id
_entity.type
_entity.pdbx_description
1 polymer ?
#
loop_
_entity_poly.entity_id
_entity_poly.type
_entity_poly.pdbx_seq_one_letter_code
_entity_poly.pdbx_strand_id
1 'polypeptide(L)'
;MVYASDCTDGVLIELRKYLPKCYGIWSPPTAPNDLYMKLEDVTRKFNKPCIMDVKIGWKSYDPFASSEKIQQQVSKYPLMEEIGFLVLGMRVYHIHSDSYETQNQRYGRSLTKETLKDGLSRFFHNGFCLRKDAVAASIHKIESVLQWFETQKQLNFYASSLLFVYEGSSQPTTTKSNDRTLAEKFLSKGQLSDTDVLEY
;
A
#
# COMPACT_ATOMS: atom_id res chain seq x y z
N MET A 1 -8.36 0.13 -21.20
CA MET A 1 -8.00 0.87 -19.96
C MET A 1 -8.25 -0.02 -18.75
N VAL A 2 -7.52 0.16 -17.64
CA VAL A 2 -7.62 -0.71 -16.46
C VAL A 2 -9.05 -0.88 -15.96
N TYR A 3 -9.84 0.20 -15.90
CA TYR A 3 -11.24 0.18 -15.42
C TYR A 3 -12.30 0.17 -16.53
N ALA A 4 -11.94 -0.19 -17.77
CA ALA A 4 -12.93 -0.34 -18.84
C ALA A 4 -13.86 -1.54 -18.54
N SER A 5 -15.16 -1.37 -18.77
CA SER A 5 -16.18 -2.39 -18.48
C SER A 5 -16.05 -3.63 -19.36
N ASP A 6 -15.51 -3.46 -20.56
CA ASP A 6 -15.24 -4.47 -21.58
C ASP A 6 -13.80 -5.02 -21.51
N CYS A 7 -13.03 -4.67 -20.48
CA CYS A 7 -11.66 -5.14 -20.35
C CYS A 7 -11.61 -6.65 -20.09
N THR A 8 -10.97 -7.37 -21.01
CA THR A 8 -10.74 -8.83 -20.95
C THR A 8 -9.29 -9.21 -20.64
N ASP A 9 -8.39 -8.23 -20.54
CA ASP A 9 -6.97 -8.46 -20.24
C ASP A 9 -6.79 -8.87 -18.77
N GLY A 10 -6.40 -10.13 -18.55
CA GLY A 10 -6.20 -10.70 -17.22
C GLY A 10 -5.18 -9.93 -16.36
N VAL A 11 -4.14 -9.37 -16.96
CA VAL A 11 -3.12 -8.56 -16.25
C VAL A 11 -3.74 -7.29 -15.70
N LEU A 12 -4.55 -6.60 -16.50
CA LEU A 12 -5.21 -5.36 -16.10
C LEU A 12 -6.35 -5.62 -15.11
N ILE A 13 -7.08 -6.72 -15.27
CA ILE A 13 -8.12 -7.14 -14.32
C ILE A 13 -7.49 -7.44 -12.96
N GLU A 14 -6.36 -8.15 -12.93
CA GLU A 14 -5.67 -8.45 -11.68
C GLU A 14 -5.10 -7.20 -11.01
N LEU A 15 -4.56 -6.26 -11.80
CA LEU A 15 -4.05 -4.99 -11.29
C LEU A 15 -5.09 -4.22 -10.46
N ARG A 16 -6.39 -4.35 -10.77
CA ARG A 16 -7.48 -3.71 -10.01
C ARG A 16 -7.48 -4.08 -8.52
N LYS A 17 -6.93 -5.23 -8.13
CA LYS A 17 -6.80 -5.64 -6.73
C LYS A 17 -5.87 -4.73 -5.92
N TYR A 18 -4.95 -4.04 -6.61
CA TYR A 18 -3.89 -3.22 -6.00
C TYR A 18 -4.11 -1.71 -6.17
N LEU A 19 -5.17 -1.31 -6.88
CA LEU A 19 -5.51 0.08 -7.12
C LEU A 19 -6.77 0.49 -6.31
N PRO A 20 -6.90 1.77 -5.92
CA PRO A 20 -8.19 2.28 -5.45
C PRO A 20 -9.25 2.12 -6.53
N LYS A 21 -10.48 1.75 -6.17
CA LYS A 21 -11.58 1.71 -7.15
C LYS A 21 -11.73 3.08 -7.82
N CYS A 22 -11.88 3.08 -9.14
CA CYS A 22 -12.16 4.28 -9.91
C CYS A 22 -13.64 4.31 -10.30
N TYR A 23 -14.30 5.43 -10.03
CA TYR A 23 -15.70 5.69 -10.33
C TYR A 23 -15.89 6.57 -11.57
N GLY A 24 -14.82 6.79 -12.35
CA GLY A 24 -14.82 7.59 -13.56
C GLY A 24 -14.47 9.06 -13.35
N ILE A 25 -14.65 9.83 -14.43
CA ILE A 25 -14.45 11.28 -14.44
C ILE A 25 -15.67 11.95 -13.78
N TRP A 26 -15.42 12.95 -12.95
CA TRP A 26 -16.45 13.75 -12.30
C TRP A 26 -16.13 15.24 -12.48
N SER A 27 -17.16 16.07 -12.67
CA SER A 27 -17.03 17.53 -12.64
C SER A 27 -18.11 18.15 -11.76
N PRO A 28 -17.82 19.29 -11.09
CA PRO A 28 -18.83 20.03 -10.35
C PRO A 28 -19.92 20.54 -11.29
N PRO A 29 -21.22 20.50 -10.89
CA PRO A 29 -22.31 21.06 -11.70
C PRO A 29 -22.11 22.54 -12.07
N THR A 30 -21.40 23.29 -11.22
CA THR A 30 -21.11 24.72 -11.40
C THR A 30 -19.88 25.00 -12.27
N ALA A 31 -19.08 23.98 -12.56
CA ALA A 31 -17.82 24.10 -13.31
C ALA A 31 -17.60 22.84 -14.16
N PRO A 32 -18.35 22.65 -15.26
CA PRO A 32 -18.31 21.41 -16.04
C PRO A 32 -16.96 21.16 -16.72
N ASN A 33 -16.14 22.21 -16.88
CA ASN A 33 -14.79 22.12 -17.44
C ASN A 33 -13.74 21.67 -16.40
N ASP A 34 -14.08 21.67 -15.11
CA ASP A 34 -13.18 21.23 -14.05
C ASP A 34 -13.32 19.72 -13.87
N LEU A 35 -12.43 18.95 -14.51
CA LEU A 35 -12.46 17.50 -14.52
C LEU A 35 -11.63 16.90 -13.38
N TYR A 36 -12.21 15.95 -12.66
CA TYR A 36 -11.59 15.21 -11.56
C TYR A 36 -11.71 13.70 -11.80
N MET A 37 -10.82 12.93 -11.19
CA MET A 37 -10.96 11.48 -11.10
C MET A 37 -11.58 11.12 -9.75
N LYS A 38 -12.74 10.45 -9.77
CA LYS A 38 -13.40 10.00 -8.54
C LYS A 38 -12.83 8.65 -8.12
N LEU A 39 -12.12 8.62 -6.99
CA LEU A 39 -11.45 7.43 -6.47
C LEU A 39 -12.02 7.00 -5.11
N GLU A 40 -11.83 5.73 -4.77
CA GLU A 40 -12.06 5.21 -3.43
C GLU A 40 -11.13 5.88 -2.41
N ASP A 41 -11.70 6.28 -1.28
CA ASP A 41 -10.92 6.67 -0.10
C ASP A 41 -10.47 5.41 0.65
N VAL A 42 -9.21 5.03 0.42
CA VAL A 42 -8.58 3.86 1.04
C VAL A 42 -8.39 4.00 2.56
N THR A 43 -8.57 5.20 3.12
CA THR A 43 -8.43 5.49 4.55
C THR A 43 -9.76 5.41 5.30
N ARG A 44 -10.89 5.45 4.60
CA ARG A 44 -12.26 5.56 5.15
C ARG A 44 -12.62 4.53 6.22
N LYS A 45 -12.05 3.32 6.15
CA LYS A 45 -12.36 2.22 7.08
C LYS A 45 -11.57 2.27 8.40
N PHE A 46 -10.62 3.18 8.53
CA PHE A 46 -9.76 3.32 9.69
C PHE A 46 -10.24 4.47 10.57
N ASN A 47 -10.15 4.30 11.89
CA ASN A 47 -10.48 5.32 12.87
C ASN A 47 -9.33 6.33 13.02
N LYS A 48 -8.12 5.82 13.24
CA LYS A 48 -6.90 6.64 13.35
C LYS A 48 -5.88 6.17 12.31
N PRO A 49 -6.12 6.45 11.00
CA PRO A 49 -5.25 5.95 9.93
C PRO A 49 -3.83 6.50 10.08
N CYS A 50 -2.85 5.61 10.16
CA CYS A 50 -1.45 5.91 9.91
C CYS A 50 -1.18 5.73 8.42
N ILE A 51 -0.60 6.74 7.76
CA ILE A 51 -0.45 6.80 6.30
C ILE A 51 1.02 7.04 5.93
N MET A 52 1.55 6.34 4.94
CA MET A 52 2.85 6.63 4.35
C MET A 52 2.80 6.45 2.84
N ASP A 53 3.31 7.44 2.12
CA ASP A 53 3.46 7.42 0.66
C ASP A 53 4.93 7.12 0.33
N VAL A 54 5.16 6.04 -0.41
CA VAL A 54 6.48 5.63 -0.86
C VAL A 54 6.51 5.52 -2.38
N LYS A 55 7.29 6.39 -3.02
CA LYS A 55 7.57 6.32 -4.45
C LYS A 55 8.48 5.13 -4.73
N ILE A 56 8.16 4.34 -5.75
CA ILE A 56 8.90 3.13 -6.12
C ILE A 56 9.60 3.31 -7.48
N GLY A 57 10.78 2.70 -7.61
CA GLY A 57 11.54 2.58 -8.86
C GLY A 57 12.91 3.26 -8.80
N TRP A 58 13.89 2.72 -9.52
CA TRP A 58 15.24 3.32 -9.61
C TRP A 58 15.26 4.67 -10.32
N LYS A 59 14.25 4.93 -11.19
CA LYS A 59 14.09 6.17 -11.93
C LYS A 59 12.74 6.80 -11.60
N SER A 60 12.77 8.08 -11.24
CA SER A 60 11.57 8.88 -10.95
C SER A 60 11.17 9.82 -12.10
N TYR A 61 11.69 9.56 -13.29
CA TYR A 61 11.39 10.20 -14.56
C TYR A 61 11.07 9.13 -15.61
N ASP A 62 10.19 9.46 -16.55
CA ASP A 62 9.79 8.55 -17.64
C ASP A 62 10.76 8.66 -18.85
N PRO A 63 10.65 7.74 -19.85
CA PRO A 63 11.52 7.73 -21.02
C PRO A 63 11.45 8.97 -21.92
N PHE A 64 10.43 9.81 -21.80
CA PHE A 64 10.22 11.01 -22.60
C PHE A 64 10.59 12.31 -21.85
N ALA A 65 11.12 12.19 -20.62
CA ALA A 65 11.53 13.33 -19.82
C ALA A 65 12.71 14.09 -20.48
N SER A 66 12.65 15.43 -20.46
CA SER A 66 13.76 16.27 -20.94
C SER A 66 15.00 16.12 -20.04
N SER A 67 16.17 16.48 -20.56
CA SER A 67 17.43 16.47 -19.81
C SER A 67 17.35 17.26 -18.50
N GLU A 68 16.70 18.42 -18.53
CA GLU A 68 16.48 19.27 -17.35
C GLU A 68 15.58 18.57 -16.32
N LYS A 69 14.52 17.89 -16.79
CA LYS A 69 13.61 17.14 -15.92
C LYS A 69 14.32 15.96 -15.26
N ILE A 70 15.14 15.23 -16.02
CA ILE A 70 15.97 14.12 -15.52
C ILE A 70 16.89 14.65 -14.42
N GLN A 71 17.67 15.69 -14.70
CA GLN A 71 18.60 16.28 -13.73
C GLN A 71 17.86 16.79 -12.47
N GLN A 72 16.69 17.39 -12.63
CA GLN A 72 15.86 17.84 -11.51
C GLN A 72 15.39 16.66 -10.64
N GLN A 73 15.01 15.53 -11.23
CA GLN A 73 14.55 14.37 -10.45
C GLN A 73 15.71 13.67 -9.75
N VAL A 74 16.85 13.50 -10.43
CA VAL A 74 18.07 12.91 -9.83
C VAL A 74 18.57 13.77 -8.67
N SER A 75 18.63 15.09 -8.84
CA SER A 75 19.11 15.99 -7.77
C SER A 75 18.21 16.03 -6.54
N LYS A 76 16.91 15.72 -6.66
CA LYS A 76 16.00 15.61 -5.51
C LYS A 76 16.34 14.46 -4.58
N TYR A 77 16.81 13.34 -5.12
CA TYR A 77 17.21 12.18 -4.34
C TYR A 77 18.18 11.30 -5.13
N PRO A 78 19.49 11.59 -5.07
CA PRO A 78 20.50 10.87 -5.84
C PRO A 78 20.56 9.37 -5.53
N LEU A 79 20.16 8.97 -4.33
CA LEU A 79 20.11 7.58 -3.89
C LEU A 79 18.94 6.78 -4.47
N MET A 80 18.05 7.39 -5.28
CA MET A 80 16.90 6.70 -5.88
C MET A 80 17.33 5.48 -6.71
N GLU A 81 18.42 5.62 -7.49
CA GLU A 81 18.93 4.56 -8.36
C GLU A 81 19.50 3.37 -7.58
N GLU A 82 19.93 3.62 -6.33
CA GLU A 82 20.59 2.63 -5.50
C GLU A 82 19.65 1.98 -4.47
N ILE A 83 18.75 2.77 -3.87
CA ILE A 83 17.76 2.31 -2.90
C ILE A 83 16.49 1.79 -3.58
N GLY A 84 16.12 2.38 -4.72
CA GLY A 84 14.94 1.96 -5.50
C GLY A 84 13.60 2.44 -4.97
N PHE A 85 13.57 3.26 -3.92
CA PHE A 85 12.36 3.92 -3.44
C PHE A 85 12.66 5.21 -2.67
N LEU A 86 11.63 6.03 -2.46
CA LEU A 86 11.70 7.27 -1.69
C LEU A 86 10.41 7.48 -0.89
N VAL A 87 10.52 7.69 0.43
CA VAL A 87 9.40 8.13 1.26
C VAL A 87 9.03 9.57 0.90
N LEU A 88 7.81 9.80 0.42
CA LEU A 88 7.31 11.14 0.07
C LEU A 88 6.70 11.88 1.26
N GLY A 89 6.18 11.12 2.22
CA GLY A 89 5.66 11.64 3.48
C GLY A 89 4.98 10.54 4.29
N MET A 90 4.78 10.82 5.57
CA MET A 90 4.02 9.96 6.46
C MET A 90 3.26 10.76 7.51
N ARG A 91 2.21 10.16 8.04
CA ARG A 91 1.37 10.67 9.13
C ARG A 91 1.09 9.50 10.07
N VAL A 92 1.65 9.54 11.27
CA VAL A 92 1.66 8.43 12.23
C VAL A 92 0.91 8.84 13.48
N TYR A 93 -0.05 8.03 13.89
CA TYR A 93 -0.81 8.24 15.13
C TYR A 93 0.00 7.77 16.34
N HIS A 94 0.13 8.62 17.36
CA HIS A 94 0.78 8.33 18.63
C HIS A 94 -0.25 8.12 19.72
N ILE A 95 -0.25 6.93 20.35
CA ILE A 95 -1.37 6.49 21.19
C ILE A 95 -1.50 7.30 22.48
N HIS A 96 -0.37 7.68 23.09
CA HIS A 96 -0.35 8.31 24.40
C HIS A 96 -0.75 9.78 24.34
N SER A 97 -0.45 10.45 23.23
CA SER A 97 -0.73 11.87 23.03
C SER A 97 -2.03 12.12 22.26
N ASP A 98 -2.72 11.06 21.80
CA ASP A 98 -3.87 11.14 20.87
C ASP A 98 -3.63 12.15 19.74
N SER A 99 -2.44 12.09 19.16
CA SER A 99 -1.98 13.08 18.18
C SER A 99 -1.24 12.42 17.02
N TYR A 100 -0.99 13.20 15.99
CA TYR A 100 -0.28 12.75 14.80
C TYR A 100 1.08 13.42 14.69
N GLU A 101 2.09 12.61 14.41
CA GLU A 101 3.36 13.07 13.90
C GLU A 101 3.36 13.00 12.36
N THR A 102 3.84 14.04 11.70
CA THR A 102 3.92 14.09 10.23
C THR A 102 5.33 14.35 9.76
N GLN A 103 5.76 13.62 8.74
CA GLN A 103 7.01 13.87 8.02
C GLN A 103 6.70 14.14 6.54
N ASN A 104 7.46 15.05 5.94
CA ASN A 104 7.27 15.48 4.55
C ASN A 104 8.38 14.95 3.63
N GLN A 105 8.37 15.35 2.36
CA GLN A 105 9.36 14.92 1.37
C GLN A 105 10.82 15.23 1.74
N ARG A 106 11.09 16.23 2.60
CA ARG A 106 12.46 16.55 3.04
C ARG A 106 12.99 15.46 3.96
N TYR A 107 12.14 14.89 4.80
CA TYR A 107 12.48 13.77 5.66
C TYR A 107 12.93 12.57 4.82
N GLY A 108 12.10 12.11 3.88
CA GLY A 108 12.45 10.95 3.07
C GLY A 108 13.69 11.17 2.21
N ARG A 109 13.89 12.39 1.68
CA ARG A 109 15.11 12.74 0.92
C ARG A 109 16.37 12.80 1.78
N SER A 110 16.23 12.98 3.09
CA SER A 110 17.36 12.98 4.01
C SER A 110 17.81 11.56 4.42
N LEU A 111 17.01 10.54 4.13
CA LEU A 111 17.34 9.14 4.45
C LEU A 111 18.46 8.64 3.53
N THR A 112 19.49 8.09 4.17
CA THR A 112 20.62 7.38 3.55
C THR A 112 20.44 5.87 3.73
N LYS A 113 21.31 5.05 3.14
CA LYS A 113 21.27 3.60 3.34
C LYS A 113 21.35 3.19 4.81
N GLU A 114 22.16 3.89 5.58
CA GLU A 114 22.41 3.62 6.99
C GLU A 114 21.20 3.96 7.85
N THR A 115 20.47 5.03 7.49
CA THR A 115 19.34 5.55 8.27
C THR A 115 17.98 5.06 7.77
N LEU A 116 17.92 4.39 6.62
CA LEU A 116 16.69 3.96 5.97
C LEU A 116 15.82 3.05 6.84
N LYS A 117 16.45 2.09 7.53
CA LYS A 117 15.75 1.14 8.41
C LYS A 117 15.06 1.86 9.56
N ASP A 118 15.75 2.77 10.21
CA ASP A 118 15.18 3.56 11.31
C ASP A 118 14.11 4.52 10.78
N GLY A 119 14.34 5.05 9.58
CA GLY A 119 13.39 5.93 8.90
C GLY A 119 12.05 5.25 8.61
N LEU A 120 12.09 4.03 8.09
CA LEU A 120 10.88 3.22 7.91
C LEU A 120 10.27 2.76 9.24
N SER A 121 11.10 2.43 10.22
CA SER A 121 10.63 2.01 11.55
C SER A 121 9.81 3.09 12.24
N ARG A 122 10.11 4.37 11.99
CA ARG A 122 9.32 5.52 12.49
C ARG A 122 7.87 5.46 12.03
N PHE A 123 7.59 5.05 10.79
CA PHE A 123 6.21 4.91 10.30
C PHE A 123 5.41 3.89 11.11
N PHE A 124 6.05 2.80 11.53
CA PHE A 124 5.40 1.71 12.26
C PHE A 124 5.47 1.87 13.79
N HIS A 125 6.05 2.94 14.31
CA HIS A 125 6.17 3.15 15.76
C HIS A 125 5.07 4.08 16.27
N ASN A 126 4.16 3.58 17.09
CA ASN A 126 2.98 4.33 17.55
C ASN A 126 3.24 5.22 18.80
N GLY A 127 4.49 5.59 19.03
CA GLY A 127 4.95 6.27 20.25
C GLY A 127 5.17 5.37 21.48
N PHE A 128 4.73 4.10 21.45
CA PHE A 128 4.94 3.15 22.55
C PHE A 128 5.70 1.89 22.10
N CYS A 129 5.29 1.29 20.98
CA CYS A 129 5.88 0.08 20.45
C CYS A 129 5.90 0.10 18.92
N LEU A 130 6.79 -0.72 18.35
CA LEU A 130 6.77 -1.03 16.93
C LEU A 130 5.59 -1.95 16.60
N ARG A 131 4.75 -1.54 15.66
CA ARG A 131 3.60 -2.29 15.12
C ARG A 131 4.06 -3.38 14.15
N LYS A 132 4.63 -4.45 14.70
CA LYS A 132 5.12 -5.61 13.94
C LYS A 132 4.03 -6.29 13.11
N ASP A 133 2.78 -6.24 13.58
CA ASP A 133 1.60 -6.69 12.85
C ASP A 133 1.40 -5.91 11.54
N ALA A 134 1.52 -4.58 11.59
CA ALA A 134 1.44 -3.73 10.41
C ALA A 134 2.64 -3.93 9.47
N VAL A 135 3.84 -4.17 10.01
CA VAL A 135 5.03 -4.52 9.21
C VAL A 135 4.80 -5.83 8.44
N ALA A 136 4.38 -6.90 9.13
CA ALA A 136 4.13 -8.20 8.51
C ALA A 136 3.03 -8.12 7.44
N ALA A 137 1.92 -7.44 7.73
CA ALA A 137 0.86 -7.23 6.75
C ALA A 137 1.31 -6.42 5.53
N SER A 138 2.22 -5.46 5.73
CA SER A 138 2.82 -4.67 4.64
C SER A 138 3.70 -5.52 3.74
N ILE A 139 4.55 -6.37 4.31
CA ILE A 139 5.41 -7.30 3.57
C ILE A 139 4.56 -8.21 2.68
N HIS A 140 3.54 -8.88 3.25
CA HIS A 140 2.67 -9.77 2.47
C HIS A 140 1.94 -9.07 1.31
N LYS A 141 1.51 -7.81 1.49
CA LYS A 141 0.90 -7.02 0.43
C LYS A 141 1.90 -6.63 -0.66
N ILE A 142 3.12 -6.22 -0.27
CA ILE A 142 4.19 -5.91 -1.22
C ILE A 142 4.56 -7.16 -2.03
N GLU A 143 4.69 -8.32 -1.40
CA GLU A 143 4.96 -9.60 -2.09
C GLU A 143 3.90 -9.91 -3.16
N SER A 144 2.62 -9.67 -2.85
CA SER A 144 1.53 -9.86 -3.81
C SER A 144 1.63 -8.90 -5.01
N VAL A 145 1.98 -7.63 -4.74
CA VAL A 145 2.22 -6.64 -5.81
C VAL A 145 3.44 -7.04 -6.65
N LEU A 146 4.53 -7.46 -6.01
CA LEU A 146 5.74 -7.92 -6.69
C LEU A 146 5.44 -9.11 -7.62
N GLN A 147 4.70 -10.11 -7.15
CA GLN A 147 4.28 -11.24 -7.97
C GLN A 147 3.54 -10.77 -9.22
N TRP A 148 2.60 -9.82 -9.09
CA TRP A 148 1.92 -9.26 -10.26
C TRP A 148 2.90 -8.58 -11.22
N PHE A 149 3.85 -7.78 -10.71
CA PHE A 149 4.88 -7.15 -11.54
C PHE A 149 5.74 -8.16 -12.29
N GLU A 150 6.10 -9.29 -11.67
CA GLU A 150 6.91 -10.35 -12.29
C GLU A 150 6.15 -11.11 -13.40
N THR A 151 4.82 -11.13 -13.35
CA THR A 151 3.99 -11.82 -14.35
C THR A 151 3.73 -11.03 -15.63
N GLN A 152 4.02 -9.72 -15.66
CA GLN A 152 3.66 -8.84 -16.77
C GLN A 152 4.87 -8.07 -17.32
N LYS A 153 4.86 -7.78 -18.63
CA LYS A 153 5.87 -6.94 -19.30
C LYS A 153 5.27 -5.82 -20.14
N GLN A 154 3.97 -5.57 -19.99
CA GLN A 154 3.22 -4.61 -20.81
C GLN A 154 3.15 -3.20 -20.19
N LEU A 155 3.38 -3.09 -18.87
CA LEU A 155 3.32 -1.83 -18.14
C LEU A 155 4.63 -1.56 -17.39
N ASN A 156 5.19 -0.38 -17.60
CA ASN A 156 6.26 0.19 -16.79
C ASN A 156 5.71 1.39 -16.03
N PHE A 157 5.99 1.45 -14.72
CA PHE A 157 5.52 2.52 -13.87
C PHE A 157 6.69 3.41 -13.46
N TYR A 158 6.56 4.71 -13.71
CA TYR A 158 7.55 5.72 -13.34
C TYR A 158 6.91 6.73 -12.39
N ALA A 159 7.64 7.09 -11.33
CA ALA A 159 7.18 8.03 -10.31
C ALA A 159 5.84 7.65 -9.62
N SER A 160 5.41 6.39 -9.70
CA SER A 160 4.27 5.83 -8.97
C SER A 160 4.62 5.52 -7.52
N SER A 161 3.60 5.42 -6.68
CA SER A 161 3.75 5.14 -5.25
C SER A 161 2.97 3.93 -4.79
N LEU A 162 3.47 3.30 -3.72
CA LEU A 162 2.67 2.49 -2.82
C LEU A 162 2.20 3.38 -1.66
N LEU A 163 0.90 3.33 -1.38
CA LEU A 163 0.30 4.01 -0.24
C LEU A 163 0.03 3.00 0.87
N PHE A 164 0.77 3.12 1.97
CA PHE A 164 0.61 2.29 3.16
C PHE A 164 -0.42 2.93 4.08
N VAL A 165 -1.37 2.13 4.56
CA VAL A 165 -2.37 2.57 5.54
C VAL A 165 -2.60 1.46 6.57
N TYR A 166 -2.52 1.80 7.86
CA TYR A 166 -2.86 0.87 8.94
C TYR A 166 -3.61 1.59 10.08
N GLU A 167 -4.28 0.81 10.94
CA GLU A 167 -5.01 1.35 12.10
C GLU A 167 -4.07 1.72 13.24
N GLY A 168 -4.03 3.01 13.59
CA GLY A 168 -3.21 3.54 14.69
C GLY A 168 -3.79 3.24 16.07
N SER A 169 -5.11 3.15 16.22
CA SER A 169 -5.74 2.97 17.53
C SER A 169 -5.68 1.53 18.07
N SER A 170 -5.25 0.55 17.28
CA SER A 170 -5.11 -0.83 17.73
C SER A 170 -4.00 -0.94 18.78
N GLN A 171 -4.38 -1.25 20.02
CA GLN A 171 -3.41 -1.70 21.01
C GLN A 171 -3.03 -3.16 20.70
N PRO A 172 -1.78 -3.56 20.95
CA PRO A 172 -1.44 -4.98 20.97
C PRO A 172 -2.34 -5.64 22.01
N THR A 173 -3.20 -6.57 21.60
CA THR A 173 -3.85 -7.47 22.55
C THR A 173 -2.73 -8.18 23.29
N THR A 174 -2.53 -7.85 24.56
CA THR A 174 -1.75 -8.69 25.46
C THR A 174 -2.55 -9.97 25.60
N THR A 175 -2.31 -10.93 24.71
CA THR A 175 -2.81 -12.28 24.85
C THR A 175 -2.15 -12.83 26.12
N LYS A 176 -2.82 -12.68 27.26
CA LYS A 176 -2.60 -13.57 28.40
C LYS A 176 -2.98 -14.95 27.87
N SER A 177 -1.96 -15.70 27.47
CA SER A 177 -2.07 -17.12 27.14
C SER A 177 -2.61 -17.85 28.37
N ASN A 178 -3.92 -18.04 28.40
CA ASN A 178 -4.61 -19.07 29.16
C ASN A 178 -5.84 -19.42 28.33
N ASP A 179 -5.70 -20.32 27.36
CA ASP A 179 -6.62 -21.44 27.22
C ASP A 179 -6.08 -22.45 26.20
N ARG A 180 -5.56 -23.56 26.74
CA ARG A 180 -5.39 -24.83 26.05
C ARG A 180 -6.78 -25.45 25.87
N THR A 181 -7.42 -25.27 24.73
CA THR A 181 -8.26 -26.29 24.04
C THR A 181 -8.95 -25.63 22.86
N LEU A 182 -8.58 -26.00 21.63
CA LEU A 182 -9.42 -25.96 20.40
C LEU A 182 -8.63 -26.35 19.13
N ALA A 183 -7.50 -27.04 19.26
CA ALA A 183 -6.72 -27.55 18.12
C ALA A 183 -6.91 -29.06 17.95
N GLU A 184 -8.13 -29.52 17.66
CA GLU A 184 -8.40 -30.93 17.27
C GLU A 184 -9.49 -31.10 16.20
N LYS A 185 -9.78 -30.09 15.35
CA LYS A 185 -10.83 -30.25 14.32
C LYS A 185 -10.48 -29.97 12.86
N PHE A 186 -9.21 -29.87 12.49
CA PHE A 186 -8.84 -29.77 11.07
C PHE A 186 -7.70 -30.70 10.69
N LEU A 187 -7.97 -32.02 10.69
CA LEU A 187 -7.25 -32.99 9.87
C LEU A 187 -8.01 -34.33 9.79
N SER A 188 -8.83 -34.48 8.76
CA SER A 188 -8.95 -35.74 7.99
C SER A 188 -9.78 -35.47 6.73
N LYS A 189 -9.12 -35.50 5.58
CA LYS A 189 -9.75 -35.73 4.27
C LYS A 189 -9.90 -37.25 4.07
N GLY A 190 -11.00 -37.71 3.48
CA GLY A 190 -11.02 -39.03 2.83
C GLY A 190 -12.38 -39.70 2.59
N GLN A 191 -12.96 -39.41 1.41
CA GLN A 191 -13.72 -40.30 0.49
C GLN A 191 -15.12 -40.92 0.79
N LEU A 192 -16.05 -40.56 -0.12
CA LEU A 192 -17.01 -41.35 -0.94
C LEU A 192 -18.26 -42.05 -0.35
N SER A 193 -19.42 -41.62 -0.86
CA SER A 193 -20.58 -42.34 -1.49
C SER A 193 -21.89 -41.63 -1.07
N ASP A 194 -22.58 -40.99 -2.01
CA ASP A 194 -23.65 -41.46 -2.90
C ASP A 194 -25.05 -41.35 -2.25
N THR A 195 -26.00 -40.80 -3.03
CA THR A 195 -27.45 -40.64 -2.78
C THR A 195 -27.91 -39.92 -1.50
N ASP A 196 -28.49 -38.73 -1.63
CA ASP A 196 -29.96 -38.60 -1.63
C ASP A 196 -30.46 -37.18 -1.94
N VAL A 197 -31.55 -37.18 -2.70
CA VAL A 197 -32.45 -36.08 -3.03
C VAL A 197 -33.02 -35.46 -1.74
N LEU A 198 -33.23 -34.15 -1.71
CA LEU A 198 -34.50 -33.53 -1.28
C LEU A 198 -34.51 -32.01 -1.50
N GLU A 199 -35.61 -31.59 -2.12
CA GLU A 199 -36.10 -30.24 -2.32
C GLU A 199 -36.25 -29.48 -0.98
N TYR A 200 -35.92 -28.18 -0.98
CA TYR A 200 -36.82 -27.03 -0.82
C TYR A 200 -36.03 -25.73 -0.97
#